data_AF-A0A845E4T1-F1
#
_entry.id   AF-A0A845E4T1-F1
#
_cell.length_a   1.000
_cell.length_b   1.000
_cell.length_c   1.000
_cell.angle_alpha   90.00
_cell.angle_beta   90.00
_cell.angle_gamma   90.00
#
_symmetry.space_group_name_H-M   'P 1'
#
loop_
_entity.id
_entity.type
_entity.pdbx_description
1 polymer ?
#
loop_
_entity_poly.entity_id
_entity_poly.type
_entity_poly.pdbx_seq_one_letter_code
_entity_poly.pdbx_strand_id
1 'polypeptide(L)'
;MNQRQAVEVLETIHELYPRNFDVTDKKMALFIPQLKKMDYKGVMRKLSDFATKHPYPPTLAEIAVYPPQKNEALEKMRRWEEEAKQVPEETKQHFRQEIKKLMRDKSHDS
;
A
#
# COMPACT_ATOMS: atom_id res chain seq x y z
N MET A 1 1.35 -8.81 8.66
CA MET A 1 1.29 -9.50 9.97
C MET A 1 2.37 -10.59 10.06
N ASN A 2 2.64 -11.14 11.25
CA ASN A 2 3.63 -12.22 11.43
C ASN A 2 3.01 -13.63 11.20
N GLN A 3 3.84 -14.68 11.25
CA GLN A 3 3.42 -16.07 11.01
C GLN A 3 2.33 -16.52 12.00
N ARG A 4 2.55 -16.28 13.31
CA ARG A 4 1.61 -16.68 14.37
C ARG A 4 0.26 -16.01 14.17
N GLN A 5 0.25 -14.73 13.86
CA GLN A 5 -0.97 -13.96 13.56
C GLN A 5 -1.70 -14.48 12.32
N ALA A 6 -0.96 -14.90 11.28
CA ALA A 6 -1.59 -15.47 10.09
C ALA A 6 -2.24 -16.83 10.38
N VAL A 7 -1.60 -17.66 11.21
CA VAL A 7 -2.18 -18.93 11.68
C VAL A 7 -3.43 -18.66 12.51
N GLU A 8 -3.36 -17.73 13.45
CA GLU A 8 -4.50 -17.33 14.30
C GLU A 8 -5.71 -16.88 13.49
N VAL A 9 -5.51 -16.14 12.38
CA VAL A 9 -6.61 -15.76 11.47
C VAL A 9 -7.26 -17.00 10.86
N LEU A 10 -6.48 -17.99 10.41
CA LEU A 10 -7.02 -19.22 9.81
C LEU A 10 -7.73 -20.10 10.83
N GLU A 11 -7.18 -20.22 12.04
CA GLU A 11 -7.81 -20.90 13.17
C GLU A 11 -9.13 -20.23 13.56
N THR A 12 -9.16 -18.90 13.62
CA THR A 12 -10.40 -18.14 13.89
C THR A 12 -11.46 -18.43 12.83
N ILE A 13 -11.09 -18.46 11.54
CA ILE A 13 -12.05 -18.81 10.47
C ILE A 13 -12.55 -20.25 10.65
N HIS A 14 -11.68 -21.20 11.03
CA HIS A 14 -12.09 -22.57 11.30
C HIS A 14 -13.07 -22.68 12.46
N GLU A 15 -12.81 -21.99 13.58
CA GLU A 15 -13.70 -21.98 14.75
C GLU A 15 -15.06 -21.34 14.45
N LEU A 16 -15.09 -20.28 13.65
CA LEU A 16 -16.33 -19.62 13.23
C LEU A 16 -17.13 -20.46 12.22
N TYR A 17 -16.46 -21.27 11.39
CA TYR A 17 -17.07 -22.04 10.31
C TYR A 17 -16.61 -23.52 10.30
N PRO A 18 -16.87 -24.29 11.38
CA PRO A 18 -16.24 -25.60 11.60
C PRO A 18 -16.63 -26.67 10.58
N ARG A 19 -17.75 -26.50 9.87
CA ARG A 19 -18.24 -27.47 8.87
C ARG A 19 -17.78 -27.17 7.44
N ASN A 20 -17.38 -25.93 7.16
CA ASN A 20 -17.19 -25.43 5.80
C ASN A 20 -15.76 -24.99 5.52
N PHE A 21 -14.92 -24.91 6.55
CA PHE A 21 -13.56 -24.42 6.45
C PHE A 21 -12.57 -25.32 7.18
N ASP A 22 -12.01 -26.30 6.47
CA ASP A 22 -10.88 -27.08 7.01
C ASP A 22 -9.55 -26.34 6.81
N VAL A 23 -8.72 -26.33 7.85
CA VAL A 23 -7.33 -25.88 7.77
C VAL A 23 -6.46 -27.07 7.40
N THR A 24 -5.95 -27.08 6.17
CA THR A 24 -5.03 -28.12 5.69
C THR A 24 -3.66 -27.50 5.40
N ASP A 25 -2.60 -28.31 5.43
CA ASP A 25 -1.23 -27.85 5.13
C ASP A 25 -1.14 -27.11 3.79
N LYS A 26 -1.88 -27.60 2.79
CA LYS A 26 -1.95 -26.96 1.46
C LYS A 26 -2.59 -25.57 1.52
N LYS A 27 -3.65 -25.40 2.30
CA LYS A 27 -4.30 -24.08 2.49
C LYS A 27 -3.41 -23.14 3.28
N MET A 28 -2.73 -23.63 4.32
CA MET A 28 -1.78 -22.84 5.09
C MET A 28 -0.62 -22.34 4.22
N ALA A 29 -0.03 -23.22 3.41
CA ALA A 29 1.05 -22.86 2.48
C ALA A 29 0.63 -21.79 1.46
N LEU A 30 -0.65 -21.78 1.05
CA LEU A 30 -1.18 -20.80 0.11
C LEU A 30 -1.57 -19.48 0.78
N PHE A 31 -2.25 -19.54 1.93
CA PHE A 31 -2.89 -18.38 2.55
C PHE A 31 -1.94 -17.59 3.45
N ILE A 32 -1.03 -18.25 4.16
CA ILE A 32 -0.10 -17.56 5.08
C ILE A 32 0.77 -16.52 4.35
N PRO A 33 1.38 -16.79 3.18
CA PRO A 33 2.15 -15.77 2.47
C PRO A 33 1.33 -14.53 2.07
N GLN A 34 0.04 -14.70 1.80
CA GLN A 34 -0.85 -13.58 1.46
C GLN A 34 -1.26 -12.81 2.71
N LEU A 35 -1.65 -13.50 3.78
CA LEU A 35 -1.99 -12.88 5.06
C LEU A 35 -0.83 -12.07 5.62
N LYS A 36 0.42 -12.53 5.46
CA LYS A 36 1.62 -11.79 5.91
C LYS A 36 1.72 -10.38 5.31
N LYS A 37 1.16 -10.13 4.12
CA LYS A 37 1.13 -8.81 3.46
C LYS A 37 0.06 -7.87 4.04
N MET A 38 -0.85 -8.39 4.85
CA MET A 38 -2.02 -7.67 5.38
C MET A 38 -1.78 -7.17 6.82
N ASP A 39 -2.62 -6.23 7.24
CA ASP A 39 -2.68 -5.74 8.62
C ASP A 39 -3.56 -6.67 9.48
N TYR A 40 -3.00 -7.19 10.56
CA TYR A 40 -3.69 -8.19 11.41
C TYR A 40 -4.95 -7.62 12.07
N LYS A 41 -4.86 -6.42 12.67
CA LYS A 41 -5.99 -5.81 13.38
C LYS A 41 -7.14 -5.51 12.42
N GLY A 42 -6.81 -4.97 11.25
CA GLY A 42 -7.78 -4.69 10.19
C GLY A 42 -8.48 -5.96 9.69
N VAL A 43 -7.71 -7.03 9.47
CA VAL A 43 -8.23 -8.34 9.03
C VAL A 43 -9.18 -8.92 10.09
N MET A 44 -8.77 -8.98 11.35
CA MET A 44 -9.61 -9.54 12.43
C MET A 44 -10.92 -8.76 12.62
N ARG A 45 -10.88 -7.43 12.54
CA ARG A 45 -12.08 -6.59 12.58
C ARG A 45 -13.02 -6.92 11.43
N LYS A 46 -12.52 -6.94 10.19
CA LYS A 46 -13.33 -7.31 9.02
C LYS A 46 -13.89 -8.73 9.12
N LEU A 47 -13.10 -9.68 9.61
CA LEU A 47 -13.52 -11.06 9.81
C LEU A 47 -14.69 -11.15 10.80
N SER A 48 -14.57 -10.46 11.94
CA SER A 48 -15.65 -10.38 12.94
C SER A 48 -16.91 -9.76 12.34
N ASP A 49 -16.79 -8.62 11.67
CA ASP A 49 -17.91 -7.95 11.00
C ASP A 49 -18.58 -8.84 9.95
N PHE A 50 -17.78 -9.58 9.17
CA PHE A 50 -18.28 -10.51 8.14
C PHE A 50 -19.05 -11.67 8.76
N ALA A 51 -18.50 -12.28 9.82
CA ALA A 51 -19.12 -13.43 10.48
C ALA A 51 -20.48 -13.11 11.11
N THR A 52 -20.74 -11.86 11.50
CA THR A 52 -22.07 -11.47 11.98
C THR A 52 -23.14 -11.42 10.88
N LYS A 53 -22.73 -11.37 9.60
CA LYS A 53 -23.63 -11.12 8.46
C LYS A 53 -23.75 -12.32 7.51
N HIS A 54 -22.75 -13.19 7.49
CA HIS A 54 -22.64 -14.25 6.51
C HIS A 54 -22.48 -15.62 7.20
N PRO A 55 -23.30 -16.62 6.83
CA PRO A 55 -23.20 -17.97 7.39
C PRO A 55 -22.09 -18.83 6.76
N TYR A 56 -21.39 -18.31 5.75
CA TYR A 56 -20.34 -19.01 5.00
C TYR A 56 -18.96 -18.37 5.26
N PRO A 57 -17.87 -19.14 5.20
CA PRO A 57 -16.53 -18.62 5.47
C PRO A 57 -16.13 -17.57 4.43
N PRO A 58 -15.45 -16.50 4.84
CA PRO A 58 -14.96 -15.50 3.91
C PRO A 58 -13.82 -16.03 3.05
N THR A 59 -13.69 -15.45 1.88
CA THR A 59 -12.48 -15.45 1.07
C THR A 59 -11.44 -14.47 1.64
N LEU A 60 -10.17 -14.65 1.27
CA LEU A 60 -9.11 -13.73 1.67
C LEU A 60 -9.36 -12.29 1.18
N ALA A 61 -10.05 -12.12 0.05
CA ALA A 61 -10.35 -10.80 -0.52
C ALA A 61 -11.36 -10.02 0.34
N GLU A 62 -12.36 -10.70 0.90
CA GLU A 62 -13.40 -10.08 1.74
C GLU A 62 -12.82 -9.51 3.04
N ILE A 63 -11.82 -10.20 3.60
CA ILE A 63 -11.14 -9.76 4.83
C ILE A 63 -9.84 -8.98 4.58
N ALA A 64 -9.46 -8.76 3.32
CA ALA A 64 -8.19 -8.11 2.99
C ALA A 64 -8.14 -6.67 3.53
N VAL A 65 -7.09 -6.39 4.31
CA VAL A 65 -6.71 -5.05 4.73
C VAL A 65 -5.21 -4.91 4.58
N TYR A 66 -4.76 -4.01 3.71
CA TYR A 66 -3.35 -3.79 3.48
C TYR A 66 -2.88 -2.57 4.27
N PRO A 67 -1.67 -2.59 4.86
CA PRO A 67 -1.09 -1.39 5.43
C PRO A 67 -0.97 -0.32 4.34
N PRO A 68 -1.09 0.96 4.70
CA PRO A 68 -0.90 2.04 3.74
C PRO A 68 0.48 1.88 3.09
N GLN A 69 0.50 1.82 1.76
CA GLN A 69 1.77 1.79 1.03
C GLN A 69 2.51 3.09 1.33
N LYS A 70 3.78 2.97 1.72
CA LYS A 70 4.65 4.14 1.86
C LYS A 70 4.72 4.80 0.49
N ASN A 71 4.13 5.97 0.35
CA ASN A 71 4.05 6.64 -0.94
C ASN A 71 5.40 7.28 -1.26
N GLU A 72 6.24 6.55 -1.99
CA GLU A 72 7.56 7.02 -2.40
C GLU A 72 7.50 8.29 -3.25
N ALA A 73 6.40 8.53 -3.97
CA ALA A 73 6.23 9.75 -4.74
C ALA A 73 6.05 10.98 -3.83
N LEU A 74 5.29 10.86 -2.74
CA LEU A 74 5.15 11.94 -1.75
C LEU A 74 6.50 12.25 -1.07
N GLU A 75 7.29 11.23 -0.77
CA GLU A 75 8.64 11.41 -0.22
C GLU A 75 9.59 12.11 -1.22
N LYS A 76 9.51 11.75 -2.51
CA LYS A 76 10.29 12.42 -3.57
C LYS A 76 9.85 13.88 -3.75
N MET A 77 8.55 14.15 -3.75
CA MET A 77 8.03 15.53 -3.85
C MET A 77 8.51 16.40 -2.69
N ARG A 78 8.49 15.90 -1.46
CA ARG A 78 9.01 16.63 -0.30
C ARG A 78 10.49 16.97 -0.44
N ARG A 79 11.32 16.02 -0.89
CA ARG A 79 12.74 16.28 -1.14
C ARG A 79 12.95 17.34 -2.21
N TRP A 80 12.22 17.28 -3.31
CA TRP A 80 12.31 18.30 -4.36
C TRP A 80 11.88 19.68 -3.86
N GLU A 81 10.86 19.78 -3.02
CA GLU A 81 10.47 21.05 -2.40
C GLU A 81 11.55 21.60 -1.46
N GLU A 82 12.20 20.74 -0.67
CA GLU A 82 13.31 21.12 0.21
C GLU A 82 14.53 21.58 -0.61
N GLU A 83 14.90 20.84 -1.65
CA GLU A 83 15.98 21.19 -2.57
C GLU A 83 15.69 22.52 -3.27
N ALA A 84 14.46 22.73 -3.78
CA ALA A 84 14.06 23.96 -4.45
C ALA A 84 14.06 25.19 -3.53
N LYS A 85 13.81 25.01 -2.22
CA LYS A 85 13.91 26.07 -1.21
C LYS A 85 15.36 26.48 -0.95
N GLN A 86 16.32 25.56 -1.10
CA GLN A 86 17.75 25.84 -0.91
C GLN A 86 18.39 26.53 -2.12
N VAL A 87 17.75 26.52 -3.29
CA VAL A 87 18.25 27.22 -4.48
C VAL A 87 18.20 28.74 -4.28
N PRO A 88 19.33 29.46 -4.35
CA PRO A 88 19.37 30.92 -4.25
C PRO A 88 18.53 31.61 -5.32
N GLU A 89 17.95 32.76 -4.99
CA GLU A 89 17.07 33.48 -5.92
C GLU A 89 17.82 33.98 -7.17
N GLU A 90 19.11 34.30 -7.02
CA GLU A 90 20.01 34.67 -8.13
C GLU A 90 20.11 33.55 -9.17
N THR A 91 20.25 32.31 -8.73
CA THR A 91 20.30 31.13 -9.61
C THR A 91 18.97 30.95 -10.35
N LYS A 92 17.83 31.20 -9.69
CA LYS A 92 16.50 31.13 -10.32
C LYS A 92 16.31 32.25 -11.36
N GLN A 93 16.84 33.43 -11.09
CA GLN A 93 16.78 34.56 -12.03
C GLN A 93 17.66 34.30 -13.26
N HIS A 94 18.90 33.85 -13.04
CA HIS A 94 19.81 33.49 -14.13
C HIS A 94 19.23 32.40 -15.04
N PHE A 95 18.67 31.33 -14.44
CA PHE A 95 18.01 30.27 -15.19
C PHE A 95 16.84 30.78 -16.05
N ARG A 96 16.00 31.68 -15.50
CA ARG A 96 14.89 32.29 -16.25
C ARG A 96 15.37 33.13 -17.43
N GLN A 97 16.52 33.80 -17.30
CA GLN A 97 17.10 34.59 -18.38
C GLN A 97 17.65 33.70 -19.50
N GLU A 98 18.37 32.63 -19.15
CA GLU A 98 18.90 31.64 -20.10
C GLU A 98 17.78 30.92 -20.88
N ILE A 99 16.71 30.50 -20.19
CA ILE A 99 15.53 29.90 -20.85
C ILE A 99 14.89 30.88 -21.84
N LYS A 100 14.73 32.15 -21.45
CA LYS A 100 14.16 33.19 -22.34
C LYS A 100 15.03 33.48 -23.54
N LYS A 101 16.36 33.33 -23.41
CA LYS A 101 17.30 33.49 -24.51
C LYS A 101 17.18 32.31 -25.47
N LEU A 102 17.24 31.09 -24.96
CA LEU A 102 17.09 29.86 -25.74
C LEU A 102 15.78 29.81 -26.54
N MET A 103 14.66 30.23 -25.93
CA MET A 103 13.37 30.29 -26.62
C MET A 103 13.36 31.30 -27.77
N ARG A 104 14.04 32.44 -27.61
CA ARG A 104 14.18 33.45 -28.67
C ARG A 104 15.03 32.92 -29.82
N ASP A 105 16.15 32.29 -29.49
CA ASP A 105 17.08 31.74 -30.48
C ASP A 105 16.40 30.63 -31.30
N LYS A 106 15.69 29.69 -30.65
CA LYS A 106 14.92 28.65 -31.37
C LYS A 106 13.76 29.18 -32.20
N SER A 107 13.18 30.33 -31.83
CA SER A 107 12.08 30.94 -32.60
C SER A 107 12.55 31.73 -33.82
N HIS A 108 13.83 32.12 -33.89
CA HIS A 108 14.43 32.80 -35.06
C HIS A 108 15.04 31.81 -36.06
N ASP A 109 15.22 30.54 -35.68
CA ASP A 109 15.77 29.45 -36.50
C ASP A 109 14.68 28.60 -37.19
N SER A 110 13.40 29.03 -37.15
CA SER A 110 12.24 28.42 -37.82
C SER A 110 11.59 29.40 -38.78
#